data_AF-K0M8S2-F1
#
_entry.id   AF-K0M8S2-F1
#
_cell.length_a   1.000
_cell.length_b   1.000
_cell.length_c   1.000
_cell.angle_alpha   90.00
_cell.angle_beta   90.00
_cell.angle_gamma   90.00
#
_symmetry.space_group_name_H-M   'P 1'
#
loop_
_entity.id
_entity.type
_entity.pdbx_description
1 polymer ?
#
loop_
_entity_poly.entity_id
_entity_poly.type
_entity_poly.pdbx_seq_one_letter_code
_entity_poly.pdbx_strand_id
1 'polypeptide(L)'
;MENRHLGASRGAFFLGRTVAMSGPCGMGHQARLREWLAQATIAALEAVREEGRRRTAAVEKARDDAQELAAAAAANAVGARAERDRLRTHANALARAAVARDPDAADGSPTGASAVDLLAYMLSRVSGRAEALAGVADRARIAGLTCERAYEAVRGNVRP
;
A
#
# COMPACT_ATOMS: atom_id res chain seq x y z
N MET A 1 28.46 12.57 -73.49
CA MET A 1 29.60 11.78 -73.00
C MET A 1 29.04 10.42 -72.57
N GLU A 2 28.75 9.50 -73.48
CA GLU A 2 29.66 8.72 -74.35
C GLU A 2 30.01 7.37 -73.67
N ASN A 3 29.40 6.26 -74.13
CA ASN A 3 30.04 5.11 -74.84
C ASN A 3 31.15 4.41 -74.02
N ARG A 4 31.36 3.07 -73.93
CA ARG A 4 30.90 1.80 -74.57
C ARG A 4 31.45 0.62 -73.69
N HIS A 5 31.11 -0.67 -73.79
CA HIS A 5 30.20 -1.45 -74.65
C HIS A 5 29.85 -2.82 -73.98
N LEU A 6 29.01 -3.61 -74.68
CA LEU A 6 28.85 -5.08 -74.70
C LEU A 6 29.76 -6.00 -73.85
N GLY A 7 29.11 -6.98 -73.19
CA GLY A 7 29.75 -8.17 -72.60
C GLY A 7 28.74 -9.29 -72.32
N ALA A 8 28.25 -9.96 -73.35
CA ALA A 8 27.27 -11.06 -73.21
C ALA A 8 27.96 -12.42 -73.05
N SER A 9 27.68 -13.16 -71.96
CA SER A 9 27.93 -14.60 -71.93
C SER A 9 27.15 -15.36 -70.86
N ARG A 10 26.31 -16.30 -71.33
CA ARG A 10 26.08 -17.65 -70.78
C ARG A 10 25.52 -17.75 -69.34
N GLY A 11 24.26 -18.16 -69.25
CA GLY A 11 23.63 -18.52 -67.98
C GLY A 11 24.14 -19.84 -67.40
N ALA A 12 24.10 -19.92 -66.07
CA ALA A 12 24.18 -21.17 -65.32
C ALA A 12 22.86 -21.34 -64.56
N PHE A 13 21.91 -22.06 -65.17
CA PHE A 13 20.66 -22.43 -64.52
C PHE A 13 20.98 -23.52 -63.48
N PHE A 14 21.40 -23.10 -62.28
CA PHE A 14 21.60 -24.00 -61.16
C PHE A 14 20.26 -24.61 -60.77
N LEU A 15 20.00 -25.81 -61.26
CA LEU A 15 18.99 -26.72 -60.73
C LEU A 15 19.44 -27.15 -59.32
N GLY A 16 19.24 -26.24 -58.37
CA GLY A 16 19.43 -26.49 -56.94
C GLY A 16 18.51 -27.63 -56.53
N ARG A 17 19.08 -28.83 -56.33
CA ARG A 17 18.34 -30.02 -55.93
C ARG A 17 17.75 -29.82 -54.55
N THR A 18 16.49 -29.40 -54.49
CA THR A 18 15.70 -29.34 -53.26
C THR A 18 15.51 -30.76 -52.73
N VAL A 19 16.35 -31.16 -51.79
CA VAL A 19 16.16 -32.41 -51.05
C VAL A 19 14.99 -32.22 -50.10
N ALA A 20 13.78 -32.54 -50.58
CA ALA A 20 12.60 -32.64 -49.73
C ALA A 20 12.74 -33.88 -48.84
N MET A 21 13.28 -33.71 -47.62
CA MET A 21 13.23 -34.75 -46.57
C MET A 21 11.81 -34.86 -45.96
N SER A 22 10.81 -35.14 -46.79
CA SER A 22 9.44 -35.44 -46.38
C SER A 22 9.24 -36.95 -46.18
N GLY A 23 10.08 -37.57 -45.34
CA GLY A 23 9.93 -38.97 -44.93
C GLY A 23 9.02 -39.11 -43.69
N PRO A 24 8.23 -40.20 -43.58
CA PRO A 24 7.24 -40.36 -42.50
C PRO A 24 7.84 -40.33 -41.08
N CYS A 25 9.14 -40.66 -40.93
CA CYS A 25 9.85 -40.57 -39.65
C CYS A 25 9.92 -39.14 -39.07
N GLY A 26 9.82 -38.10 -39.90
CA GLY A 26 9.86 -36.70 -39.46
C GLY A 26 8.64 -36.26 -38.66
N MET A 27 7.45 -36.80 -38.98
CA MET A 27 6.19 -36.38 -38.33
C MET A 27 6.16 -36.77 -36.83
N GLY A 28 6.62 -37.98 -36.49
CA GLY A 28 6.68 -38.43 -35.09
C GLY A 28 7.68 -37.64 -34.22
N HIS A 29 8.76 -37.12 -34.81
CA HIS A 29 9.69 -36.24 -34.10
C HIS A 29 9.09 -34.85 -33.87
N GLN A 30 8.44 -34.26 -34.89
CA GLN A 30 7.74 -32.98 -34.74
C GLN A 30 6.60 -33.04 -33.71
N ALA A 31 5.85 -34.14 -33.66
CA ALA A 31 4.80 -34.33 -32.66
C ALA A 31 5.37 -34.32 -31.22
N ARG A 32 6.45 -35.08 -30.96
CA ARG A 32 7.12 -35.09 -29.65
C ARG A 32 7.73 -33.75 -29.26
N LEU A 33 8.29 -33.00 -30.21
CA LEU A 33 8.80 -31.65 -29.96
C LEU A 33 7.67 -30.67 -29.58
N ARG A 34 6.52 -30.74 -30.26
CA ARG A 34 5.34 -29.90 -29.94
C ARG A 34 4.80 -30.24 -28.55
N GLU A 35 4.69 -31.52 -28.22
CA GLU A 35 4.24 -31.97 -26.89
C GLU A 35 5.19 -31.48 -25.79
N TRP A 36 6.51 -31.63 -25.97
CA TRP A 36 7.50 -31.13 -25.02
C TRP A 36 7.44 -29.60 -24.85
N LEU A 37 7.30 -28.84 -25.95
CA LEU A 37 7.12 -27.39 -25.90
C LEU A 37 5.79 -26.99 -25.21
N ALA A 38 4.71 -27.74 -25.43
CA ALA A 38 3.43 -27.51 -24.76
C ALA A 38 3.53 -27.75 -23.25
N GLN A 39 4.13 -28.87 -22.84
CA GLN A 39 4.37 -29.16 -21.42
C GLN A 39 5.30 -28.12 -20.77
N ALA A 40 6.38 -27.73 -21.44
CA ALA A 40 7.30 -26.70 -20.95
C ALA A 40 6.63 -25.32 -20.79
N THR A 41 5.76 -24.93 -21.74
CA THR A 41 5.01 -23.66 -21.66
C THR A 41 3.91 -23.71 -20.60
N ILE A 42 3.21 -24.83 -20.40
CA ILE A 42 2.26 -25.02 -19.30
C ILE A 42 2.98 -24.87 -17.95
N ALA A 43 4.07 -25.61 -17.73
CA ALA A 43 4.84 -25.55 -16.48
C ALA A 43 5.38 -24.12 -16.19
N ALA A 44 5.84 -23.41 -17.22
CA ALA A 44 6.27 -22.01 -17.08
C ALA A 44 5.10 -21.07 -16.69
N LEU A 45 3.92 -21.25 -17.29
CA LEU A 45 2.72 -20.47 -16.95
C LEU A 45 2.21 -20.77 -15.53
N GLU A 46 2.29 -22.02 -15.09
CA GLU A 46 1.93 -22.41 -13.73
C GLU A 46 2.88 -21.81 -12.69
N ALA A 47 4.19 -21.81 -12.94
CA ALA A 47 5.17 -21.16 -12.08
C ALA A 47 4.91 -19.64 -11.94
N VAL A 48 4.58 -18.95 -13.04
CA VAL A 48 4.21 -17.53 -13.02
C VAL A 48 2.90 -17.29 -12.25
N ARG A 49 1.91 -18.18 -12.37
CA ARG A 49 0.64 -18.11 -11.63
C ARG A 49 0.82 -18.38 -10.13
N GLU A 50 1.70 -19.29 -9.75
CA GLU A 50 2.06 -19.56 -8.35
C GLU A 50 2.69 -18.33 -7.70
N GLU A 51 3.72 -17.76 -8.32
CA GLU A 51 4.36 -16.53 -7.83
C GLU A 51 3.38 -15.35 -7.80
N GLY A 52 2.47 -15.26 -8.77
CA GLY A 52 1.36 -14.30 -8.76
C GLY A 52 0.45 -14.48 -7.54
N ARG A 53 -0.03 -15.70 -7.27
CA ARG A 53 -0.85 -16.02 -6.08
C ARG A 53 -0.11 -15.72 -4.78
N ARG A 54 1.17 -16.07 -4.68
CA ARG A 54 2.02 -15.77 -3.51
C ARG A 54 2.12 -14.28 -3.23
N ARG A 55 2.31 -13.45 -4.27
CA ARG A 55 2.35 -11.98 -4.15
C ARG A 55 1.00 -11.40 -3.74
N THR A 56 -0.10 -11.85 -4.38
CA THR A 56 -1.46 -11.39 -4.04
C THR A 56 -1.78 -11.69 -2.58
N ALA A 57 -1.56 -12.93 -2.11
CA ALA A 57 -1.82 -13.31 -0.73
C ALA A 57 -1.01 -12.49 0.29
N ALA A 58 0.24 -12.14 -0.04
CA ALA A 58 1.07 -11.28 0.81
C ALA A 58 0.59 -9.81 0.83
N VAL A 59 0.06 -9.29 -0.27
CA VAL A 59 -0.58 -7.96 -0.34
C VAL A 59 -1.94 -7.95 0.38
N GLU A 60 -2.73 -9.02 0.28
CA GLU A 60 -3.97 -9.19 1.04
C GLU A 60 -3.69 -9.20 2.55
N LYS A 61 -2.68 -9.94 3.01
CA LYS A 61 -2.24 -9.89 4.41
C LYS A 61 -1.83 -8.48 4.83
N ALA A 62 -1.06 -7.76 4.01
CA ALA A 62 -0.68 -6.38 4.31
C ALA A 62 -1.89 -5.42 4.40
N ARG A 63 -2.96 -5.68 3.63
CA ARG A 63 -4.24 -4.95 3.75
C ARG A 63 -4.96 -5.29 5.05
N ASP A 64 -5.02 -6.56 5.44
CA ASP A 64 -5.74 -7.00 6.63
C ASP A 64 -5.05 -6.49 7.91
N ASP A 65 -3.71 -6.56 7.96
CA ASP A 65 -2.91 -5.90 9.01
C ASP A 65 -3.21 -4.39 9.10
N ALA A 66 -3.41 -3.72 7.96
CA ALA A 66 -3.71 -2.29 7.92
C ALA A 66 -5.13 -1.98 8.42
N GLN A 67 -6.09 -2.88 8.18
CA GLN A 67 -7.45 -2.80 8.72
C GLN A 67 -7.45 -2.97 10.25
N GLU A 68 -6.66 -3.90 10.78
CA GLU A 68 -6.48 -4.08 12.23
C GLU A 68 -5.87 -2.82 12.87
N LEU A 69 -4.80 -2.28 12.29
CA LEU A 69 -4.17 -1.03 12.75
C LEU A 69 -5.14 0.17 12.68
N ALA A 70 -5.99 0.24 11.66
CA ALA A 70 -7.02 1.27 11.54
C ALA A 70 -8.12 1.13 12.61
N ALA A 71 -8.55 -0.10 12.91
CA ALA A 71 -9.50 -0.36 13.99
C ALA A 71 -8.91 -0.01 15.37
N ALA A 72 -7.65 -0.36 15.63
CA ALA A 72 -6.94 0.01 16.85
C ALA A 72 -6.78 1.53 16.99
N ALA A 73 -6.40 2.24 15.92
CA ALA A 73 -6.33 3.70 15.92
C ALA A 73 -7.70 4.36 16.18
N ALA A 74 -8.78 3.83 15.59
CA ALA A 74 -10.14 4.30 15.85
C ALA A 74 -10.57 4.09 17.31
N ALA A 75 -10.27 2.93 17.90
CA ALA A 75 -10.52 2.65 19.31
C ALA A 75 -9.71 3.58 20.24
N ASN A 76 -8.44 3.80 19.95
CA ASN A 76 -7.58 4.76 20.67
C ASN A 76 -8.13 6.19 20.61
N ALA A 77 -8.61 6.63 19.45
CA ALA A 77 -9.24 7.95 19.31
C ALA A 77 -10.54 8.09 20.13
N VAL A 78 -11.35 7.02 20.23
CA VAL A 78 -12.53 6.99 21.11
C VAL A 78 -12.11 7.06 22.59
N GLY A 79 -11.11 6.27 23.00
CA GLY A 79 -10.56 6.31 24.36
C GLY A 79 -10.03 7.70 24.74
N ALA A 80 -9.21 8.31 23.88
CA ALA A 80 -8.65 9.65 24.10
C ALA A 80 -9.74 10.73 24.25
N ARG A 81 -10.83 10.65 23.47
CA ARG A 81 -12.00 11.54 23.64
C ARG A 81 -12.68 11.33 25.00
N ALA A 82 -12.88 10.08 25.41
CA ALA A 82 -13.49 9.76 26.70
C ALA A 82 -12.65 10.29 27.88
N GLU A 83 -11.33 10.12 27.86
CA GLU A 83 -10.46 10.67 28.91
C GLU A 83 -10.42 12.21 28.90
N ARG A 84 -10.42 12.85 27.72
CA ARG A 84 -10.55 14.32 27.60
C ARG A 84 -11.85 14.82 28.24
N ASP A 85 -12.96 14.14 27.98
CA ASP A 85 -14.28 14.58 28.44
C ASP A 85 -14.47 14.32 29.96
N ARG A 86 -13.85 13.26 30.50
CA ARG A 86 -13.67 13.08 31.96
C ARG A 86 -12.82 14.19 32.56
N LEU A 87 -11.64 14.48 32.01
CA LEU A 87 -10.75 15.55 32.48
C LEU A 87 -11.48 16.91 32.51
N ARG A 88 -12.22 17.23 31.45
CA ARG A 88 -13.06 18.45 31.38
C ARG A 88 -14.14 18.46 32.46
N THR A 89 -14.77 17.31 32.73
CA THR A 89 -15.77 17.18 33.80
C THR A 89 -15.16 17.39 35.19
N HIS A 90 -14.00 16.81 35.47
CA HIS A 90 -13.26 17.02 36.72
C HIS A 90 -12.77 18.45 36.88
N ALA A 91 -12.23 19.08 35.84
CA ALA A 91 -11.80 20.48 35.85
C ALA A 91 -12.98 21.43 36.17
N ASN A 92 -14.14 21.21 35.53
CA ASN A 92 -15.35 21.98 35.80
C ASN A 92 -15.88 21.76 37.24
N ALA A 93 -15.74 20.56 37.80
CA ALA A 93 -16.11 20.29 39.18
C ALA A 93 -15.17 20.98 40.18
N LEU A 94 -13.86 20.95 39.93
CA LEU A 94 -12.86 21.65 40.74
C LEU A 94 -13.08 23.17 40.72
N ALA A 95 -13.34 23.75 39.54
CA ALA A 95 -13.66 25.16 39.39
C ALA A 95 -14.87 25.59 40.23
N ARG A 96 -15.99 24.86 40.15
CA ARG A 96 -17.18 25.11 40.99
C ARG A 96 -16.87 24.97 42.48
N ALA A 97 -16.06 23.98 42.86
CA ALA A 97 -15.67 23.77 44.25
C ALA A 97 -14.73 24.86 44.79
N ALA A 98 -13.95 25.53 43.93
CA ALA A 98 -13.13 26.68 44.30
C ALA A 98 -14.03 27.90 44.59
N VAL A 99 -14.94 28.25 43.66
CA VAL A 99 -15.93 29.33 43.83
C VAL A 99 -16.79 29.14 45.09
N ALA A 100 -17.17 27.91 45.40
CA ALA A 100 -17.98 27.62 46.60
C ALA A 100 -17.20 27.67 47.93
N ARG A 101 -15.86 27.65 47.92
CA ARG A 101 -15.02 27.73 49.13
C ARG A 101 -14.67 29.17 49.50
N ASP A 102 -14.56 30.04 48.51
CA ASP A 102 -14.18 31.43 48.68
C ASP A 102 -15.07 32.31 47.76
N PRO A 103 -16.26 32.70 48.24
CA PRO A 103 -17.16 33.58 47.49
C PRO A 103 -16.55 34.97 47.28
N ASP A 104 -15.74 35.45 48.23
CA ASP A 104 -15.09 36.76 48.16
C ASP A 104 -13.96 36.76 47.12
N ALA A 105 -13.36 35.60 46.80
CA ALA A 105 -12.49 35.43 45.63
C ALA A 105 -13.25 35.43 44.28
N ALA A 106 -14.58 35.24 44.28
CA ALA A 106 -15.42 35.44 43.10
C ALA A 106 -15.85 36.91 42.95
N ASP A 107 -16.18 37.59 44.05
CA ASP A 107 -16.46 39.05 44.07
C ASP A 107 -15.18 39.90 43.93
N GLY A 108 -14.00 39.35 44.26
CA GLY A 108 -12.72 40.07 44.26
C GLY A 108 -12.21 40.51 42.89
N SER A 109 -12.67 39.90 41.79
CA SER A 109 -12.59 40.46 40.41
C SER A 109 -13.15 39.47 39.37
N PRO A 110 -13.84 39.93 38.30
CA PRO A 110 -14.27 39.09 37.18
C PRO A 110 -13.14 38.30 36.49
N THR A 111 -11.87 38.65 36.75
CA THR A 111 -10.72 37.89 36.25
C THR A 111 -10.69 36.43 36.73
N GLY A 112 -11.17 36.12 37.94
CA GLY A 112 -11.09 34.75 38.50
C GLY A 112 -11.89 33.71 37.71
N ALA A 113 -13.19 33.96 37.53
CA ALA A 113 -14.07 33.12 36.70
C ALA A 113 -13.58 33.08 35.24
N SER A 114 -13.19 34.24 34.69
CA SER A 114 -12.66 34.32 33.31
C SER A 114 -11.39 33.50 33.09
N ALA A 115 -10.54 33.32 34.12
CA ALA A 115 -9.32 32.52 34.02
C ALA A 115 -9.62 31.01 33.92
N VAL A 116 -10.65 30.54 34.63
CA VAL A 116 -11.17 29.17 34.50
C VAL A 116 -11.74 28.96 33.09
N ASP A 117 -12.59 29.87 32.62
CA ASP A 117 -13.20 29.78 31.29
C ASP A 117 -12.14 29.84 30.18
N LEU A 118 -11.11 30.68 30.34
CA LEU A 118 -9.94 30.75 29.45
C LEU A 118 -9.17 29.42 29.45
N LEU A 119 -8.90 28.81 30.61
CA LEU A 119 -8.24 27.51 30.70
C LEU A 119 -9.08 26.41 30.03
N ALA A 120 -10.40 26.40 30.23
CA ALA A 120 -11.30 25.45 29.58
C ALA A 120 -11.33 25.64 28.05
N TYR A 121 -11.35 26.89 27.57
CA TYR A 121 -11.25 27.23 26.15
C TYR A 121 -9.90 26.78 25.55
N MET A 122 -8.79 27.09 26.21
CA MET A 122 -7.45 26.73 25.75
C MET A 122 -7.24 25.22 25.74
N LEU A 123 -7.69 24.50 26.78
CA LEU A 123 -7.69 23.04 26.81
C LEU A 123 -8.49 22.47 25.63
N SER A 124 -9.70 22.96 25.39
CA SER A 124 -10.53 22.51 24.26
C SER A 124 -9.84 22.76 22.91
N ARG A 125 -9.13 23.89 22.75
CA ARG A 125 -8.37 24.23 21.53
C ARG A 125 -7.14 23.34 21.35
N VAL A 126 -6.38 23.09 22.40
CA VAL A 126 -5.16 22.26 22.36
C VAL A 126 -5.53 20.80 22.14
N SER A 127 -6.49 20.24 22.91
CA SER A 127 -6.96 18.87 22.74
C SER A 127 -7.58 18.63 21.36
N GLY A 128 -8.34 19.59 20.81
CA GLY A 128 -8.87 19.49 19.44
C GLY A 128 -7.78 19.45 18.36
N ARG A 129 -6.71 20.24 18.50
CA ARG A 129 -5.56 20.19 17.58
C ARG A 129 -4.73 18.91 17.75
N ALA A 130 -4.57 18.44 18.98
CA ALA A 130 -3.89 17.17 19.26
C ALA A 130 -4.66 15.97 18.65
N GLU A 131 -5.99 15.95 18.78
CA GLU A 131 -6.84 14.93 18.16
C GLU A 131 -6.73 14.93 16.62
N ALA A 132 -6.75 16.11 16.01
CA ALA A 132 -6.59 16.24 14.56
C ALA A 132 -5.20 15.78 14.08
N LEU A 133 -4.14 16.14 14.82
CA LEU A 133 -2.77 15.73 14.53
C LEU A 133 -2.58 14.23 14.69
N ALA A 134 -3.09 13.64 15.78
CA ALA A 134 -3.07 12.19 16.01
C ALA A 134 -3.76 11.44 14.86
N GLY A 135 -4.97 11.87 14.47
CA GLY A 135 -5.67 11.26 13.34
C GLY A 135 -4.93 11.36 12.00
N VAL A 136 -4.16 12.42 11.75
CA VAL A 136 -3.26 12.50 10.57
C VAL A 136 -2.09 11.55 10.72
N ALA A 137 -1.44 11.52 11.89
CA ALA A 137 -0.29 10.66 12.16
C ALA A 137 -0.64 9.17 12.06
N ASP A 138 -1.79 8.74 12.60
CA ASP A 138 -2.28 7.37 12.50
C ASP A 138 -2.51 6.95 11.05
N ARG A 139 -3.20 7.77 10.25
CA ARG A 139 -3.42 7.50 8.82
C ARG A 139 -2.11 7.43 8.04
N ALA A 140 -1.18 8.36 8.30
CA ALA A 140 0.13 8.37 7.65
C ALA A 140 0.96 7.13 8.02
N ARG A 141 0.95 6.73 9.30
CA ARG A 141 1.61 5.52 9.81
C ARG A 141 1.04 4.26 9.18
N ILE A 142 -0.29 4.11 9.14
CA ILE A 142 -0.96 2.95 8.55
C ILE A 142 -0.63 2.86 7.06
N ALA A 143 -0.78 3.96 6.31
CA ALA A 143 -0.46 4.00 4.89
C ALA A 143 1.01 3.64 4.62
N GLY A 144 1.95 4.24 5.36
CA GLY A 144 3.38 3.94 5.25
C GLY A 144 3.69 2.45 5.51
N LEU A 145 3.22 1.90 6.64
CA LEU A 145 3.43 0.48 6.97
C LEU A 145 2.82 -0.47 5.92
N THR A 146 1.68 -0.10 5.34
CA THR A 146 1.04 -0.88 4.25
C THR A 146 1.88 -0.82 2.98
N CYS A 147 2.38 0.36 2.61
CA CYS A 147 3.24 0.54 1.44
C CYS A 147 4.55 -0.26 1.56
N GLU A 148 5.24 -0.20 2.71
CA GLU A 148 6.45 -1.00 2.95
C GLU A 148 6.16 -2.51 2.84
N ARG A 149 5.13 -3.01 3.52
CA ARG A 149 4.76 -4.44 3.47
C ARG A 149 4.37 -4.90 2.07
N ALA A 150 3.62 -4.10 1.32
CA ALA A 150 3.23 -4.40 -0.04
C ALA A 150 4.42 -4.36 -1.01
N TYR A 151 5.39 -3.45 -0.80
CA TYR A 151 6.63 -3.41 -1.58
C TYR A 151 7.47 -4.67 -1.35
N GLU A 152 7.66 -5.07 -0.09
CA GLU A 152 8.40 -6.30 0.27
C GLU A 152 7.67 -7.57 -0.23
N ALA A 153 6.34 -7.57 -0.25
CA ALA A 153 5.52 -8.63 -0.86
C ALA A 153 5.82 -8.80 -2.37
N VAL A 154 5.83 -7.70 -3.12
CA VAL A 154 6.10 -7.69 -4.56
C VAL A 154 7.56 -8.06 -4.88
N ARG A 155 8.50 -7.64 -4.03
CA ARG A 155 9.94 -7.94 -4.19
C ARG A 155 10.36 -9.33 -3.68
N GLY A 156 9.50 -10.02 -2.94
CA GLY A 156 9.74 -11.40 -2.48
C GLY A 156 10.66 -11.52 -1.25
N ASN A 157 10.92 -10.41 -0.57
CA ASN A 157 11.73 -10.30 0.65
C ASN A 157 10.87 -10.23 1.93
N VAL A 158 9.63 -10.73 1.87
CA VAL A 158 8.76 -10.94 3.04
C VAL A 158 9.48 -11.77 4.09
N ARG A 159 9.78 -11.15 5.23
CA ARG A 159 10.33 -11.85 6.40
C ARG A 159 9.24 -12.77 6.98
N PRO A 160 9.55 -14.05 7.29
CA PRO A 160 8.60 -14.98 7.91
C PRO A 160 8.21 -14.53 9.32
#